data_AF-A0A0F9DYA1-F1
#
_entry.id   AF-A0A0F9DYA1-F1
#
_cell.length_a   1.000
_cell.length_b   1.000
_cell.length_c   1.000
_cell.angle_alpha   90.00
_cell.angle_beta   90.00
_cell.angle_gamma   90.00
#
_symmetry.space_group_name_H-M   'P 1'
#
loop_
_entity.id
_entity.type
_entity.pdbx_description
1 polymer ?
#
loop_
_entity_poly.entity_id
_entity_poly.type
_entity_poly.pdbx_seq_one_letter_code
_entity_poly.pdbx_strand_id
1 'polypeptide(L)'
;HIISWEIKIINELVYANPDGNAVIRFYELNNAEKFLEVGMGSQPDEKFWVAVQIPEETGYVVIHSKLDRGWNPDSNSILAYTERAGLTVNNGGRIVVSNLNIEKFEIGSYSVHGMESSTDPPAINSGSLTLEILSGDPAENQFHFFPFFLVGGIGILLAVLLVTKKRS
;
A
#
# COMPACT_ATOMS: atom_id res chain seq x y z
N HIS A 1 -1.99 7.61 -13.61
CA HIS A 1 -2.19 6.19 -13.96
C HIS A 1 -1.28 5.33 -13.11
N ILE A 2 -1.57 5.25 -11.83
CA ILE A 2 -0.99 4.23 -10.95
C ILE A 2 -2.16 3.31 -10.59
N ILE A 3 -2.32 2.26 -11.38
CA ILE A 3 -3.46 1.33 -11.29
C ILE A 3 -3.26 0.34 -10.13
N SER A 4 -2.01 0.19 -9.68
CA SER A 4 -1.62 -0.71 -8.61
C SER A 4 -0.47 -0.11 -7.82
N TRP A 5 -0.54 -0.25 -6.51
CA TRP A 5 0.45 0.27 -5.60
C TRP A 5 0.57 -0.60 -4.35
N GLU A 6 1.76 -0.54 -3.76
CA GLU A 6 2.08 -1.12 -2.47
C GLU A 6 2.74 -0.03 -1.63
N ILE A 7 2.31 0.10 -0.39
CA ILE A 7 2.87 1.03 0.60
C ILE A 7 3.36 0.19 1.76
N LYS A 8 4.63 0.34 2.09
CA LYS A 8 5.22 -0.23 3.28
C LYS A 8 5.48 0.88 4.29
N ILE A 9 4.88 0.71 5.46
CA ILE A 9 4.95 1.63 6.59
C ILE A 9 5.93 1.03 7.61
N ILE A 10 7.02 1.77 7.84
CA ILE A 10 8.07 1.43 8.80
C ILE A 10 7.95 2.45 9.93
N ASN A 11 7.41 2.02 11.07
CA ASN A 11 7.16 2.87 12.21
C ASN A 11 8.16 2.56 13.33
N GLU A 12 9.18 3.41 13.46
CA GLU A 12 10.22 3.36 14.50
C GLU A 12 10.04 4.52 15.49
N LEU A 13 8.81 5.03 15.63
CA LEU A 13 8.50 6.14 16.53
C LEU A 13 8.54 5.68 17.99
N VAL A 14 9.20 6.47 18.83
CA VAL A 14 9.20 6.33 20.28
C VAL A 14 8.09 7.21 20.83
N TYR A 15 6.97 6.60 21.17
CA TYR A 15 5.82 7.30 21.71
C TYR A 15 6.06 7.78 23.15
N ALA A 16 5.74 9.04 23.42
CA ALA A 16 5.83 9.64 24.76
C ALA A 16 4.49 9.56 25.51
N ASN A 17 3.39 9.55 24.76
CA ASN A 17 2.03 9.54 25.27
C ASN A 17 1.41 8.15 25.01
N PRO A 18 0.88 7.45 26.04
CA PRO A 18 0.10 6.22 25.87
C PRO A 18 -1.11 6.35 24.94
N ASP A 19 -1.66 7.57 24.82
CA ASP A 19 -2.74 7.88 23.90
C ASP A 19 -2.24 8.49 22.57
N GLY A 20 -0.92 8.52 22.37
CA GLY A 20 -0.30 9.02 21.15
C GLY A 20 -0.55 8.07 19.98
N ASN A 21 -0.89 8.65 18.83
CA ASN A 21 -1.10 7.91 17.59
C ASN A 21 -0.19 8.43 16.48
N ALA A 22 0.02 7.62 15.46
CA ALA A 22 0.55 8.04 14.17
C ALA A 22 -0.47 7.62 13.13
N VAL A 23 -1.09 8.59 12.49
CA VAL A 23 -2.18 8.39 11.54
C VAL A 23 -1.77 8.95 10.21
N ILE A 24 -1.83 8.11 9.20
CA ILE A 24 -1.50 8.46 7.82
C ILE A 24 -2.80 8.40 7.02
N ARG A 25 -3.11 9.49 6.32
CA ARG A 25 -4.22 9.55 5.35
C ARG A 25 -3.65 9.65 3.95
N PHE A 26 -4.06 8.74 3.08
CA PHE A 26 -3.80 8.80 1.64
C PHE A 26 -5.06 9.29 0.96
N TYR A 27 -4.93 10.34 0.15
CA TYR A 27 -6.05 10.96 -0.57
C TYR A 27 -6.02 10.55 -2.04
N GLU A 28 -7.21 10.33 -2.58
CA GLU A 28 -7.40 10.07 -4.00
C GLU A 28 -6.99 11.28 -4.83
N LEU A 29 -6.31 11.03 -5.95
CA LEU A 29 -5.75 12.06 -6.84
C LEU A 29 -6.79 13.07 -7.33
N ASN A 30 -8.00 12.59 -7.65
CA ASN A 30 -9.05 13.42 -8.24
C ASN A 30 -10.15 13.79 -7.24
N ASN A 31 -10.12 13.27 -6.00
CA ASN A 31 -11.15 13.54 -4.99
C ASN A 31 -10.58 13.47 -3.57
N ALA A 32 -10.26 14.62 -2.98
CA ALA A 32 -9.74 14.69 -1.62
C ALA A 32 -10.73 14.21 -0.52
N GLU A 33 -12.02 14.06 -0.83
CA GLU A 33 -13.00 13.49 0.11
C GLU A 33 -12.95 11.96 0.16
N LYS A 34 -12.33 11.32 -0.84
CA LYS A 34 -12.05 9.88 -0.86
C LYS A 34 -10.65 9.63 -0.32
N PHE A 35 -10.56 8.95 0.82
CA PHE A 35 -9.27 8.68 1.45
C PHE A 35 -9.22 7.33 2.16
N LEU A 36 -8.00 6.82 2.28
CA LEU A 36 -7.62 5.68 3.09
C LEU A 36 -6.83 6.17 4.29
N GLU A 37 -7.26 5.79 5.48
CA GLU A 37 -6.60 6.13 6.74
C GLU A 37 -6.04 4.86 7.39
N VAL A 38 -4.79 4.95 7.85
CA VAL A 38 -4.16 3.94 8.68
C VAL A 38 -3.67 4.62 9.94
N GLY A 39 -4.07 4.09 11.09
CA GLY A 39 -3.59 4.56 12.38
C GLY A 39 -2.84 3.50 13.14
N MET A 40 -1.76 3.96 13.79
CA MET A 40 -0.83 3.17 14.59
C MET A 40 -0.65 3.86 15.94
N GLY A 41 -1.22 3.28 17.00
CA GLY A 41 -1.19 3.81 18.35
C GLY A 41 0.02 3.33 19.15
N SER A 42 0.27 4.00 20.27
CA SER A 42 1.39 3.68 21.14
C SER A 42 1.19 2.41 22.00
N GLN A 43 2.25 2.02 22.70
CA GLN A 43 2.20 0.97 23.73
C GLN A 43 1.31 1.38 24.92
N PRO A 44 0.64 0.42 25.60
CA PRO A 44 0.83 -1.03 25.50
C PRO A 44 -0.07 -1.74 24.46
N ASP A 45 -1.10 -1.07 23.96
CA ASP A 45 -2.10 -1.73 23.10
C ASP A 45 -1.66 -1.81 21.64
N GLU A 46 -0.72 -0.96 21.24
CA GLU A 46 -0.18 -0.87 19.87
C GLU A 46 -1.31 -0.80 18.84
N LYS A 47 -2.32 0.04 19.12
CA LYS A 47 -3.60 0.05 18.39
C LYS A 47 -3.37 0.13 16.88
N PHE A 48 -4.07 -0.69 16.10
CA PHE A 48 -4.02 -0.61 14.65
C PHE A 48 -5.42 -0.51 14.08
N TRP A 49 -5.65 0.51 13.27
CA TRP A 49 -6.90 0.64 12.54
C TRP A 49 -6.69 1.02 11.10
N VAL A 50 -7.65 0.59 10.29
CA VAL A 50 -7.75 0.96 8.88
C VAL A 50 -9.16 1.48 8.67
N ALA A 51 -9.26 2.67 8.12
CA ALA A 51 -10.54 3.27 7.75
C ALA A 51 -10.50 3.74 6.31
N VAL A 52 -11.64 3.66 5.62
CA VAL A 52 -11.78 4.18 4.26
C VAL A 52 -12.99 5.08 4.24
N GLN A 53 -12.87 6.22 3.57
CA GLN A 53 -13.98 7.11 3.26
C GLN A 53 -14.28 7.05 1.77
N ILE A 54 -15.51 6.63 1.43
CA ILE A 54 -16.05 6.65 0.06
C ILE A 54 -17.29 7.55 0.07
N PRO A 55 -17.18 8.81 -0.43
CA PRO A 55 -18.23 9.82 -0.29
C PRO A 55 -19.59 9.42 -0.87
N GLU A 56 -19.62 8.70 -1.98
CA GLU A 56 -20.86 8.44 -2.73
C GLU A 56 -21.55 7.12 -2.37
N GLU A 57 -20.85 6.13 -1.81
CA GLU A 57 -21.41 4.80 -1.57
C GLU A 57 -21.59 4.42 -0.09
N THR A 58 -20.59 4.67 0.78
CA THR A 58 -20.55 4.02 2.10
C THR A 58 -20.24 4.94 3.29
N GLY A 59 -19.73 6.15 3.04
CA GLY A 59 -19.28 7.05 4.12
C GLY A 59 -17.94 6.61 4.75
N TYR A 60 -17.63 7.14 5.94
CA TYR A 60 -16.42 6.74 6.70
C TYR A 60 -16.67 5.41 7.41
N VAL A 61 -15.92 4.38 7.03
CA VAL A 61 -16.02 3.05 7.62
C VAL A 61 -14.69 2.64 8.21
N VAL A 62 -14.67 2.38 9.52
CA VAL A 62 -13.55 1.72 10.19
C VAL A 62 -13.67 0.23 9.91
N ILE A 63 -12.81 -0.27 9.00
CA ILE A 63 -12.85 -1.66 8.52
C ILE A 63 -12.22 -2.60 9.55
N HIS A 64 -11.24 -2.11 10.31
CA HIS A 64 -10.61 -2.87 11.38
C HIS A 64 -10.27 -1.95 12.55
N SER A 65 -10.74 -2.30 13.74
CA SER A 65 -10.38 -1.66 15.01
C SER A 65 -10.32 -2.70 16.12
N LYS A 66 -9.39 -3.64 16.03
CA LYS A 66 -9.12 -4.52 17.17
C LYS A 66 -8.06 -3.91 18.07
N LEU A 67 -8.44 -3.71 19.33
CA LEU A 67 -7.53 -3.40 20.43
C LEU A 67 -6.66 -4.62 20.79
N ASP A 68 -7.18 -5.85 20.64
CA ASP A 68 -6.42 -7.07 20.86
C ASP A 68 -5.54 -7.43 19.65
N ARG A 69 -4.22 -7.26 19.80
CA ARG A 69 -3.17 -7.51 18.79
C ARG A 69 -3.25 -6.51 17.63
N GLY A 70 -2.89 -5.26 17.92
CA GLY A 70 -2.77 -4.17 16.95
C GLY A 70 -1.57 -4.34 16.01
N TRP A 71 -0.73 -3.34 15.82
CA TRP A 71 0.44 -3.43 14.92
C TRP A 71 1.64 -4.03 15.64
N ASN A 72 2.56 -4.64 14.89
CA ASN A 72 3.75 -5.24 15.46
C ASN A 72 4.98 -4.34 15.20
N PRO A 73 5.59 -3.73 16.23
CA PRO A 73 6.74 -2.84 16.08
C PRO A 73 7.99 -3.46 15.46
N ASP A 74 8.16 -4.78 15.61
CA ASP A 74 9.32 -5.50 15.07
C ASP A 74 9.17 -5.80 13.56
N SER A 75 8.09 -5.36 12.93
CA SER A 75 7.75 -5.71 11.55
C SER A 75 7.05 -4.57 10.81
N ASN A 76 7.14 -4.60 9.48
CA ASN A 76 6.57 -3.54 8.65
C ASN A 76 5.09 -3.79 8.38
N SER A 77 4.28 -2.74 8.45
CA SER A 77 2.89 -2.78 7.98
C SER A 77 2.87 -2.56 6.47
N ILE A 78 2.04 -3.30 5.75
CA ILE A 78 1.99 -3.27 4.28
C ILE A 78 0.55 -3.08 3.82
N LEU A 79 0.32 -2.10 2.97
CA LEU A 79 -0.93 -1.88 2.26
C LEU A 79 -0.69 -2.17 0.79
N ALA A 80 -1.51 -3.02 0.19
CA ALA A 80 -1.42 -3.33 -1.22
C ALA A 80 -2.79 -3.16 -1.87
N TYR A 81 -2.82 -2.48 -3.01
CA TYR A 81 -4.04 -2.28 -3.78
C TYR A 81 -3.81 -2.57 -5.25
N THR A 82 -4.77 -3.27 -5.85
CA THR A 82 -4.89 -3.41 -7.31
C THR A 82 -6.36 -3.35 -7.69
N GLU A 83 -6.69 -2.84 -8.87
CA GLU A 83 -8.08 -2.82 -9.35
C GLU A 83 -8.74 -4.23 -9.40
N ARG A 84 -7.95 -5.29 -9.59
CA ARG A 84 -8.47 -6.67 -9.69
C ARG A 84 -8.63 -7.36 -8.35
N ALA A 85 -7.72 -7.12 -7.40
CA ALA A 85 -7.70 -7.82 -6.12
C ALA A 85 -8.30 -6.99 -4.97
N GLY A 86 -8.49 -5.68 -5.15
CA GLY A 86 -8.90 -4.76 -4.08
C GLY A 86 -7.77 -4.42 -3.12
N LEU A 87 -8.12 -3.75 -2.01
CA LEU A 87 -7.23 -3.38 -0.93
C LEU A 87 -7.00 -4.55 0.02
N THR A 88 -5.73 -4.80 0.33
CA THR A 88 -5.27 -5.74 1.36
C THR A 88 -4.34 -5.01 2.31
N VAL A 89 -4.50 -5.23 3.62
CA VAL A 89 -3.68 -4.59 4.65
C VAL A 89 -3.12 -5.63 5.61
N ASN A 90 -1.82 -5.56 5.86
CA ASN A 90 -1.07 -6.33 6.83
C ASN A 90 -0.55 -5.40 7.92
N ASN A 91 -0.78 -5.76 9.19
CA ASN A 91 -0.36 -5.01 10.37
C ASN A 91 1.06 -5.37 10.87
N GLY A 92 1.83 -6.08 10.05
CA GLY A 92 3.16 -6.63 10.38
C GLY A 92 3.13 -8.07 10.94
N GLY A 93 2.02 -8.48 11.56
CA GLY A 93 1.84 -9.85 12.05
C GLY A 93 0.93 -10.72 11.18
N ARG A 94 -0.08 -10.12 10.55
CA ARG A 94 -1.10 -10.82 9.76
C ARG A 94 -1.83 -9.87 8.80
N ILE A 95 -2.51 -10.46 7.83
CA ILE A 95 -3.50 -9.76 7.02
C ILE A 95 -4.73 -9.45 7.88
N VAL A 96 -5.07 -8.17 8.04
CA VAL A 96 -6.22 -7.68 8.81
C VAL A 96 -7.38 -7.21 7.94
N VAL A 97 -7.09 -6.84 6.69
CA VAL A 97 -8.07 -6.53 5.64
C VAL A 97 -7.65 -7.29 4.39
N SER A 98 -8.59 -7.98 3.75
CA SER A 98 -8.33 -8.74 2.52
C SER A 98 -9.40 -8.44 1.49
N ASN A 99 -8.99 -8.19 0.25
CA ASN A 99 -9.86 -8.01 -0.91
C ASN A 99 -10.99 -6.99 -0.71
N LEU A 100 -10.72 -5.92 0.02
CA LEU A 100 -11.71 -4.87 0.20
C LEU A 100 -11.84 -4.09 -1.11
N ASN A 101 -13.05 -4.06 -1.66
CA ASN A 101 -13.34 -3.19 -2.79
C ASN A 101 -13.44 -1.74 -2.32
N ILE A 102 -12.52 -0.90 -2.79
CA ILE A 102 -12.52 0.56 -2.56
C ILE A 102 -12.70 1.33 -3.87
N GLU A 103 -13.20 0.63 -4.90
CA GLU A 103 -13.19 1.04 -6.29
C GLU A 103 -11.79 1.45 -6.75
N LYS A 104 -11.71 2.20 -7.86
CA LYS A 104 -10.46 2.80 -8.30
C LYS A 104 -9.91 3.75 -7.25
N PHE A 105 -8.65 3.53 -6.87
CA PHE A 105 -7.92 4.37 -5.93
C PHE A 105 -6.50 4.69 -6.42
N GLU A 106 -6.28 5.88 -6.97
CA GLU A 106 -4.98 6.44 -7.33
C GLU A 106 -4.52 7.44 -6.25
N ILE A 107 -3.41 7.16 -5.57
CA ILE A 107 -2.86 8.06 -4.54
C ILE A 107 -2.35 9.35 -5.18
N GLY A 108 -2.89 10.50 -4.78
CA GLY A 108 -2.40 11.81 -5.21
C GLY A 108 -1.62 12.58 -4.15
N SER A 109 -2.00 12.42 -2.88
CA SER A 109 -1.32 13.06 -1.75
C SER A 109 -1.49 12.25 -0.48
N TYR A 110 -0.69 12.59 0.55
CA TYR A 110 -0.83 12.01 1.87
C TYR A 110 -0.66 13.07 2.95
N SER A 111 -1.25 12.84 4.12
CA SER A 111 -1.02 13.62 5.34
C SER A 111 -0.70 12.70 6.50
N VAL A 112 0.09 13.21 7.44
CA VAL A 112 0.44 12.51 8.67
C VAL A 112 0.07 13.39 9.85
N HIS A 113 -0.67 12.83 10.80
CA HIS A 113 -1.05 13.49 12.05
C HIS A 113 -0.89 12.53 13.22
N GLY A 114 -0.70 13.04 14.43
CA GLY A 114 -0.44 12.18 15.59
C GLY A 114 -1.11 12.56 16.89
N MET A 115 -1.79 13.70 16.94
CA MET A 115 -2.58 14.11 18.11
C MET A 115 -4.05 13.99 17.77
N GLU A 116 -4.87 13.46 18.68
CA GLU A 116 -6.32 13.39 18.49
C GLU A 116 -6.97 14.76 18.72
N SER A 117 -6.45 15.54 19.67
CA SER A 117 -6.84 16.92 19.94
C SER A 117 -5.64 17.89 19.85
N SER A 118 -5.92 19.16 19.53
CA SER A 118 -4.91 20.23 19.52
C SER A 118 -4.33 20.52 20.91
N THR A 119 -4.98 20.03 21.97
CA THR A 119 -4.58 20.23 23.37
C THR A 119 -3.76 19.06 23.93
N ASP A 120 -3.61 17.97 23.19
CA ASP A 120 -2.95 16.78 23.69
C ASP A 120 -1.43 17.00 23.81
N PRO A 121 -0.76 16.38 24.79
CA PRO A 121 0.68 16.41 24.85
C PRO A 121 1.27 15.73 23.59
N PRO A 122 2.49 16.13 23.16
CA PRO A 122 3.13 15.55 21.99
C PRO A 122 3.12 14.02 22.03
N ALA A 123 2.56 13.40 21.00
CA ALA A 123 2.39 11.95 20.93
C ALA A 123 3.73 11.19 20.90
N ILE A 124 4.77 11.80 20.32
CA ILE A 124 6.04 11.18 19.98
C ILE A 124 7.19 11.95 20.65
N ASN A 125 8.13 11.20 21.23
CA ASN A 125 9.38 11.75 21.77
C ASN A 125 10.47 11.86 20.69
N SER A 126 10.69 10.76 19.95
CA SER A 126 11.77 10.61 18.95
C SER A 126 11.47 9.47 17.98
N GLY A 127 12.35 9.21 17.01
CA GLY A 127 12.24 8.10 16.04
C GLY A 127 11.90 8.55 14.62
N SER A 128 11.63 7.57 13.74
CA SER A 128 11.33 7.77 12.32
C SER A 128 10.05 7.05 11.90
N LEU A 129 9.25 7.72 11.06
CA LEU A 129 8.17 7.09 10.31
C LEU A 129 8.54 7.16 8.83
N THR A 130 8.76 6.01 8.21
CA THR A 130 9.18 5.91 6.81
C THR A 130 8.10 5.24 5.98
N LEU A 131 7.78 5.85 4.84
CA LEU A 131 6.83 5.35 3.86
C LEU A 131 7.57 4.98 2.59
N GLU A 132 7.60 3.69 2.25
CA GLU A 132 8.08 3.20 0.97
C GLU A 132 6.86 2.96 0.07
N ILE A 133 6.73 3.76 -0.99
CA ILE A 133 5.62 3.65 -1.94
C ILE A 133 6.16 3.06 -3.24
N LEU A 134 5.69 1.87 -3.58
CA LEU A 134 5.91 1.22 -4.86
C LEU A 134 4.64 1.35 -5.70
N SER A 135 4.77 1.90 -6.90
CA SER A 135 3.66 2.08 -7.84
C SER A 135 4.05 1.59 -9.21
N GLY A 136 3.15 0.90 -9.90
CA GLY A 136 3.42 0.50 -11.27
C GLY A 136 2.18 0.03 -12.00
N ASP A 137 2.26 0.08 -13.33
CA ASP A 137 1.34 -0.61 -14.20
C ASP A 137 1.99 -1.92 -14.66
N PRO A 138 1.46 -3.10 -14.29
CA PRO A 138 1.90 -4.37 -14.83
C PRO A 138 1.92 -4.42 -16.36
N ALA A 139 1.04 -3.66 -17.04
CA ALA A 139 0.99 -3.59 -18.50
C ALA A 139 2.15 -2.82 -19.13
N GLU A 140 2.77 -1.87 -18.41
CA GLU A 140 3.93 -1.13 -18.89
C GLU A 140 5.27 -1.78 -18.52
N ASN A 141 5.24 -2.88 -17.78
CA ASN A 141 6.45 -3.59 -17.40
C ASN A 141 7.04 -4.32 -18.62
N GLN A 142 8.18 -3.81 -19.11
CA GLN A 142 8.94 -4.34 -20.25
C GLN A 142 9.25 -5.84 -20.17
N PHE A 143 9.32 -6.41 -18.97
CA PHE A 143 9.54 -7.85 -18.78
C PHE A 143 8.37 -8.71 -19.27
N HIS A 144 7.14 -8.19 -19.36
CA HIS A 144 6.02 -8.91 -19.98
C HIS A 144 6.21 -9.13 -21.48
N PHE A 145 7.09 -8.37 -22.14
CA PHE A 145 7.43 -8.57 -23.54
C PHE A 145 8.51 -9.64 -23.77
N PHE A 146 9.16 -10.13 -22.70
CA PHE A 146 10.23 -11.12 -22.78
C PHE A 146 9.83 -12.39 -23.56
N PRO A 147 8.65 -13.01 -23.34
CA PRO A 147 8.22 -14.15 -24.14
C PRO A 147 8.15 -13.85 -25.64
N PHE A 148 7.71 -12.65 -26.03
CA PHE A 148 7.62 -12.26 -27.45
C PHE A 148 9.00 -12.03 -28.07
N PHE A 149 9.93 -11.39 -27.34
CA PHE A 149 11.32 -11.26 -27.78
C PHE A 149 12.00 -12.62 -27.97
N LEU A 150 11.73 -13.56 -27.07
CA LEU A 150 12.29 -14.91 -27.10
C LEU A 150 11.75 -15.71 -28.29
N VAL A 151 10.43 -15.66 -28.54
CA VAL A 151 9.80 -16.26 -29.72
C VAL A 151 10.31 -15.63 -31.02
N GLY A 152 10.40 -14.29 -31.07
CA GLY A 152 10.93 -13.56 -32.22
C GLY A 152 12.38 -13.95 -32.52
N GLY A 153 13.22 -14.03 -31.48
CA GLY A 153 14.60 -14.48 -31.60
C GLY A 153 14.72 -15.89 -32.14
N ILE A 154 13.97 -16.86 -31.59
CA ILE A 154 13.94 -18.24 -32.09
C ILE A 154 13.45 -18.28 -33.54
N GLY A 155 12.41 -17.52 -33.88
CA GLY A 155 11.87 -17.45 -35.23
C GLY A 155 12.88 -16.94 -36.25
N ILE A 156 13.60 -15.86 -35.93
CA ILE A 156 14.69 -15.33 -36.77
C ILE A 156 15.79 -16.38 -36.93
N LEU A 157 16.18 -17.04 -35.83
CA LEU A 157 17.24 -18.05 -35.83
C LEU A 157 16.86 -19.23 -36.74
N LEU A 158 15.63 -19.72 -36.64
CA LEU A 158 15.10 -20.78 -37.52
C LEU A 158 15.02 -20.35 -38.98
N ALA A 159 14.59 -19.12 -39.27
CA ALA A 159 14.54 -18.58 -40.62
C ALA A 159 15.94 -18.48 -41.24
N VAL A 160 16.92 -17.96 -40.48
CA VAL A 160 18.33 -17.92 -40.90
C VAL A 160 18.85 -19.34 -41.14
N LEU A 161 18.56 -20.28 -40.25
CA LEU A 161 18.99 -21.68 -40.39
C LEU A 161 18.37 -22.34 -41.64
N LEU A 162 17.09 -22.07 -41.93
CA LEU A 162 16.40 -22.56 -43.12
C LEU A 162 16.99 -22.01 -44.42
N VAL A 163 17.32 -20.72 -44.46
CA VAL A 163 17.92 -20.07 -45.65
C VAL A 163 19.38 -20.50 -45.85
N THR A 164 20.14 -20.66 -44.77
CA THR A 164 21.56 -21.04 -44.82
C THR A 164 21.79 -22.54 -44.92
N LYS A 165 20.77 -23.38 -44.64
CA LYS A 165 20.82 -24.82 -44.90
C LYS A 165 20.89 -25.06 -46.40
N LYS A 166 22.11 -25.14 -46.92
CA LYS A 166 22.40 -25.72 -48.23
C LYS A 166 21.71 -27.08 -48.31
N ARG A 167 20.86 -27.25 -49.32
CA ARG A 167 20.42 -28.56 -49.80
C ARG A 167 21.69 -29.34 -50.15
N SER A 168 22.15 -30.18 -49.21
CA SER A 168 23.00 -31.31 -49.58
C SER A 168 22.14 -32.39 -50.23
#